data_AF-A0A7C6TK26-F1
#
_entry.id   AF-A0A7C6TK26-F1
#
_cell.length_a   1.000
_cell.length_b   1.000
_cell.length_c   1.000
_cell.angle_alpha   90.00
_cell.angle_beta   90.00
_cell.angle_gamma   90.00
#
_symmetry.space_group_name_H-M   'P 1'
#
loop_
_entity.id
_entity.type
_entity.pdbx_description
1 polymer ?
#
loop_
_entity_poly.entity_id
_entity_poly.type
_entity_poly.pdbx_seq_one_letter_code
_entity_poly.pdbx_strand_id
1 'polypeptide(L)'
;MADELGYANRGTVYRLVREVLNNTRPEDVLEASIVADRRIESLLHAWWHDAVSGNIPAAQLVLRIIDLQIRLFRLHLSPDQPSSAPTEIPRISPADLVAEARAREQDEAAGPSSGSP
;
A
#
# COMPACT_ATOMS: atom_id res chain seq x y z
N MET A 1 -17.70 -8.34 29.88
CA MET A 1 -16.86 -9.06 28.91
C MET A 1 -16.46 -10.47 29.34
N ALA A 2 -15.80 -10.72 30.48
CA ALA A 2 -15.49 -12.11 30.90
C ALA A 2 -16.72 -12.87 31.44
N ASP A 3 -17.54 -12.22 32.26
CA ASP A 3 -18.78 -12.81 32.80
C ASP A 3 -19.90 -12.95 31.74
N GLU A 4 -19.87 -12.14 30.68
CA GLU A 4 -20.83 -12.21 29.56
C GLU A 4 -20.59 -13.41 28.62
N LEU A 5 -19.44 -14.07 28.73
CA LEU A 5 -19.06 -15.23 27.91
C LEU A 5 -19.00 -16.54 28.72
N GLY A 6 -19.34 -16.51 30.02
CA GLY A 6 -19.38 -17.71 30.87
C GLY A 6 -18.02 -18.35 31.17
N TYR A 7 -16.90 -17.65 30.92
CA TYR A 7 -15.56 -18.21 31.14
C TYR A 7 -15.00 -17.80 32.51
N ALA A 8 -14.58 -18.80 33.29
CA ALA A 8 -14.12 -18.66 34.67
C ALA A 8 -12.86 -17.80 34.88
N ASN A 9 -12.12 -17.42 33.83
CA ASN A 9 -10.91 -16.62 33.94
C ASN A 9 -10.62 -15.81 32.66
N ARG A 10 -10.26 -14.52 32.83
CA ARG A 10 -9.79 -13.61 31.76
C ARG A 10 -8.62 -14.18 30.95
N GLY A 11 -7.73 -14.96 31.58
CA GLY A 11 -6.61 -15.61 30.89
C GLY A 11 -7.05 -16.65 29.87
N THR A 12 -8.15 -17.36 30.14
CA THR A 12 -8.72 -18.38 29.24
C THR A 12 -9.39 -17.74 28.02
N VAL A 13 -10.09 -16.61 28.22
CA VAL A 13 -10.67 -15.82 27.13
C VAL A 13 -9.57 -15.29 26.21
N TYR A 14 -8.50 -14.73 26.78
CA TYR A 14 -7.37 -14.22 25.98
C TYR A 14 -6.69 -15.33 25.16
N ARG A 15 -6.51 -16.52 25.75
CA ARG A 15 -5.91 -17.66 25.06
C ARG A 15 -6.80 -18.19 23.94
N LEU A 16 -8.11 -18.30 24.19
CA LEU A 16 -9.10 -18.75 23.21
C LEU A 16 -9.24 -17.77 22.04
N VAL A 17 -9.32 -16.46 22.32
CA VAL A 17 -9.34 -15.42 21.27
C VAL A 17 -8.06 -15.46 20.43
N ARG A 18 -6.90 -15.61 21.07
CA ARG A 18 -5.62 -15.75 20.38
C ARG A 18 -5.55 -17.03 19.53
N GLU A 19 -6.13 -18.12 20.01
CA GLU A 19 -6.19 -19.41 19.32
C GLU A 19 -7.16 -19.38 18.14
N VAL A 20 -8.29 -18.68 18.26
CA VAL A 20 -9.24 -18.44 17.16
C VAL A 20 -8.63 -17.52 16.09
N LEU A 21 -7.93 -16.45 16.50
CA LEU A 21 -7.21 -15.57 15.58
C LEU A 21 -6.06 -16.28 14.87
N ASN A 22 -5.38 -17.21 15.56
CA ASN A 22 -4.33 -18.05 14.95
C ASN A 22 -4.89 -19.18 14.08
N ASN A 23 -6.13 -19.63 14.32
CA ASN A 23 -6.84 -20.63 13.50
C ASN A 23 -7.65 -19.99 12.37
N THR A 24 -7.64 -18.67 12.23
CA THR A 24 -8.18 -18.00 11.05
C THR A 24 -7.31 -18.38 9.86
N ARG A 25 -7.91 -19.04 8.87
CA ARG A 25 -7.17 -19.63 7.75
C ARG A 25 -6.42 -18.54 6.98
N PRO A 26 -5.17 -18.78 6.55
CA PRO A 26 -4.40 -17.79 5.82
C PRO A 26 -5.10 -17.35 4.52
N GLU A 27 -5.91 -18.21 3.92
CA GLU A 27 -6.72 -17.91 2.74
C GLU A 27 -7.83 -16.87 3.03
N ASP A 28 -8.50 -16.99 4.18
CA ASP A 28 -9.56 -16.05 4.60
C ASP A 28 -8.95 -14.67 4.94
N VAL A 29 -7.73 -14.65 5.48
CA VAL A 29 -6.96 -13.42 5.75
C VAL A 29 -6.54 -12.73 4.44
N LEU A 30 -6.20 -13.50 3.41
CA LEU A 30 -5.83 -12.97 2.09
C LEU A 30 -7.03 -12.37 1.37
N GLU A 31 -8.18 -13.04 1.37
CA GLU A 31 -9.40 -12.49 0.75
C GLU A 31 -9.85 -11.21 1.45
N ALA A 32 -9.82 -11.20 2.78
CA ALA A 32 -10.14 -10.02 3.58
C ALA A 32 -9.17 -8.86 3.33
N SER A 33 -7.87 -9.13 3.14
CA SER A 33 -6.87 -8.08 2.88
C SER A 33 -7.04 -7.46 1.49
N ILE A 34 -7.39 -8.24 0.46
CA ILE A 34 -7.68 -7.73 -0.88
C ILE A 34 -8.89 -6.78 -0.89
N VAL A 35 -9.97 -7.15 -0.18
CA VAL A 35 -11.16 -6.30 -0.08
C VAL A 35 -10.84 -5.02 0.72
N ALA A 36 -10.06 -5.14 1.79
CA ALA A 36 -9.62 -4.00 2.58
C ALA A 36 -8.74 -3.05 1.77
N ASP A 37 -7.81 -3.57 0.97
CA ASP A 37 -6.91 -2.80 0.12
C ASP A 37 -7.68 -1.95 -0.90
N ARG A 38 -8.63 -2.55 -1.64
CA ARG A 38 -9.47 -1.82 -2.60
C ARG A 38 -10.27 -0.68 -1.95
N ARG A 39 -10.76 -0.89 -0.73
CA ARG A 39 -11.48 0.14 0.03
C ARG A 39 -10.55 1.27 0.46
N ILE A 40 -9.36 0.94 0.92
CA ILE A 40 -8.31 1.89 1.31
C ILE A 40 -7.88 2.73 0.09
N GLU A 41 -7.63 2.10 -1.05
CA GLU A 41 -7.27 2.78 -2.30
C GLU A 41 -8.38 3.74 -2.76
N SER A 42 -9.64 3.32 -2.69
CA SER A 42 -10.79 4.17 -3.03
C SER A 42 -10.87 5.41 -2.14
N LEU A 43 -10.64 5.25 -0.83
CA LEU A 43 -10.59 6.37 0.10
C LEU A 43 -9.39 7.28 -0.19
N LEU A 44 -8.23 6.71 -0.46
CA LEU A 44 -7.03 7.48 -0.79
C LEU A 44 -7.27 8.36 -2.03
N HIS A 45 -7.81 7.79 -3.11
CA HIS A 45 -8.17 8.52 -4.33
C HIS A 45 -9.16 9.66 -4.08
N ALA A 46 -10.17 9.43 -3.24
CA ALA A 46 -11.19 10.44 -2.95
C ALA A 46 -10.61 11.68 -2.23
N TRP A 47 -9.63 11.49 -1.33
CA TRP A 47 -9.07 12.56 -0.51
C TRP A 47 -7.75 13.13 -1.05
N TRP A 48 -7.12 12.46 -2.02
CA TRP A 48 -5.80 12.82 -2.53
C TRP A 48 -5.77 14.23 -3.13
N HIS A 49 -6.75 14.57 -3.97
CA HIS A 49 -6.79 15.87 -4.63
C HIS A 49 -6.89 17.02 -3.62
N ASP A 50 -7.78 16.88 -2.62
CA ASP A 50 -7.95 17.88 -1.57
C ASP A 50 -6.71 18.01 -0.69
N ALA A 51 -6.06 16.89 -0.36
CA ALA A 51 -4.83 16.88 0.43
C ALA A 51 -3.69 17.63 -0.29
N VAL A 52 -3.45 17.34 -1.57
CA VAL A 52 -2.40 17.99 -2.38
C VAL A 52 -2.74 19.46 -2.67
N SER A 53 -4.02 19.82 -2.67
CA SER A 53 -4.49 21.21 -2.81
C SER A 53 -4.34 22.05 -1.53
N GLY A 54 -3.78 21.48 -0.45
CA GLY A 54 -3.49 22.19 0.80
C GLY A 54 -4.60 22.13 1.86
N ASN A 55 -5.62 21.29 1.68
CA ASN A 55 -6.61 21.04 2.72
C ASN A 55 -6.00 20.19 3.84
N ILE A 56 -5.61 20.84 4.95
CA ILE A 56 -4.91 20.20 6.08
C ILE A 56 -5.70 19.02 6.68
N PRO A 57 -7.02 19.13 6.96
CA PRO A 57 -7.84 17.98 7.34
C PRO A 57 -7.77 16.79 6.38
N ALA A 58 -7.84 17.04 5.07
CA ALA A 58 -7.74 15.97 4.06
C ALA A 58 -6.34 15.32 4.06
N ALA A 59 -5.27 16.11 4.21
CA ALA A 59 -3.91 15.60 4.34
C ALA A 59 -3.73 14.70 5.58
N GLN A 60 -4.34 15.06 6.72
CA GLN A 60 -4.32 14.22 7.91
C GLN A 60 -5.06 12.88 7.69
N LEU A 61 -6.18 12.90 6.96
CA LEU A 61 -6.91 11.69 6.60
C LEU A 61 -6.07 10.79 5.68
N VAL A 62 -5.45 11.35 4.64
CA VAL A 62 -4.55 10.62 3.74
C VAL A 62 -3.40 9.95 4.50
N LEU A 63 -2.74 10.66 5.42
CA LEU A 63 -1.67 10.09 6.23
C LEU A 63 -2.14 8.93 7.13
N ARG A 64 -3.34 9.02 7.69
CA ARG A 64 -3.95 7.92 8.47
C ARG A 64 -4.28 6.71 7.60
N ILE A 65 -4.77 6.93 6.39
CA ILE A 65 -5.07 5.88 5.42
C ILE A 65 -3.78 5.14 5.03
N ILE A 66 -2.68 5.87 4.80
CA ILE A 66 -1.36 5.29 4.51
C ILE A 66 -0.83 4.46 5.69
N ASP A 67 -0.95 4.97 6.93
CA ASP A 67 -0.54 4.22 8.14
C ASP A 67 -1.35 2.90 8.28
N LEU A 68 -2.65 2.93 8.01
CA LEU A 68 -3.49 1.73 7.97
C LEU A 68 -3.01 0.72 6.92
N GLN A 69 -2.64 1.19 5.72
CA GLN A 69 -2.13 0.34 4.66
C GLN A 69 -0.80 -0.32 5.04
N ILE A 70 0.14 0.45 5.62
CA ILE A 70 1.42 -0.07 6.13
C ILE A 70 1.19 -1.16 7.19
N ARG A 71 0.21 -0.97 8.09
CA ARG A 71 -0.12 -1.96 9.12
C ARG A 71 -0.79 -3.20 8.53
N LEU A 72 -1.73 -3.03 7.60
CA LEU A 72 -2.45 -4.13 6.95
C LEU A 72 -1.48 -5.07 6.21
N PHE A 73 -0.53 -4.50 5.48
CA PHE A 73 0.48 -5.25 4.74
C PHE A 73 1.74 -5.55 5.54
N ARG A 74 1.78 -5.18 6.82
CA ARG A 74 2.95 -5.34 7.70
C ARG A 74 4.24 -4.78 7.10
N LEU A 75 4.15 -3.67 6.35
CA LEU A 75 5.28 -2.98 5.72
C LEU A 75 6.11 -2.13 6.71
N HIS A 76 5.94 -2.35 8.02
CA HIS A 76 6.80 -1.69 9.00
C HIS A 76 8.21 -2.26 8.82
N LEU A 77 9.17 -1.39 8.49
CA LEU A 77 10.57 -1.74 8.69
C LEU A 77 10.73 -1.94 10.20
N SER A 78 10.90 -3.20 10.64
CA SER A 78 11.40 -3.45 11.98
C SER A 78 12.75 -2.73 12.11
N PRO A 79 12.97 -1.91 13.15
CA PRO A 79 14.24 -1.19 13.33
C PRO A 79 15.43 -2.15 13.47
N ASP A 80 15.17 -3.42 13.80
CA ASP A 80 16.16 -4.50 13.93
C ASP A 80 16.35 -5.34 12.66
N GLN A 81 15.63 -5.06 11.57
CA GLN A 81 15.84 -5.80 10.32
C GLN A 81 16.99 -5.16 9.55
N PRO A 82 18.15 -5.83 9.41
CA PRO A 82 19.21 -5.32 8.55
C PRO A 82 18.67 -5.25 7.13
N SER A 83 18.63 -4.04 6.57
CA SER A 83 18.24 -3.76 5.19
C SER A 83 19.05 -4.65 4.24
N SER A 84 18.52 -5.81 3.90
CA SER A 84 19.14 -6.75 2.95
C SER A 84 18.78 -6.32 1.53
N ALA A 85 19.16 -5.09 1.18
CA ALA A 85 19.39 -4.63 -0.19
C ALA A 85 19.97 -3.21 -0.15
N PRO A 86 21.10 -2.95 -0.81
CA PRO A 86 21.33 -1.66 -1.42
C PRO A 86 20.44 -1.62 -2.66
N THR A 87 19.18 -1.19 -2.53
CA THR A 87 18.49 -0.64 -3.69
C THR A 87 19.10 0.73 -3.90
N GLU A 88 20.21 0.78 -4.65
CA GLU A 88 20.52 1.97 -5.41
C GLU A 88 19.29 2.25 -6.26
N ILE A 89 18.43 3.13 -5.77
CA ILE A 89 17.47 3.80 -6.64
C ILE A 89 18.37 4.55 -7.64
N PRO A 90 18.41 4.16 -8.92
CA PRO A 90 19.19 4.90 -9.88
C PRO A 90 18.67 6.34 -9.81
N ARG A 91 19.55 7.27 -9.41
CA ARG A 91 19.24 8.69 -9.43
C ARG A 91 19.21 9.12 -10.89
N ILE A 92 18.11 8.81 -11.56
CA ILE A 92 17.88 9.31 -12.91
C ILE A 92 17.68 10.81 -12.76
N SER A 93 18.55 11.61 -13.38
CA SER A 93 18.42 13.05 -13.33
C SER A 93 17.11 13.45 -14.02
N PRO A 94 16.40 14.49 -13.55
CA PRO A 94 15.28 15.06 -14.29
C PRO A 94 15.63 15.39 -15.75
N ALA A 95 16.90 15.73 -16.02
CA ALA A 95 17.40 15.96 -17.38
C ALA A 95 17.39 14.69 -18.25
N ASP A 96 17.69 13.53 -17.67
CA ASP A 96 17.77 12.25 -18.37
C ASP A 96 16.36 11.75 -18.72
N LEU A 97 15.39 11.95 -17.82
CA LEU A 97 13.98 11.63 -18.08
C LEU A 97 13.40 12.48 -19.21
N VAL A 98 13.75 13.76 -19.26
CA VAL A 98 13.31 14.67 -20.34
C VAL A 98 13.98 14.33 -21.67
N ALA A 99 15.25 13.92 -21.64
CA ALA A 99 15.95 13.46 -22.83
C ALA A 99 15.35 12.16 -23.39
N GLU A 100 15.01 11.20 -22.53
CA GLU A 100 14.41 9.93 -22.93
C GLU A 100 12.98 10.11 -23.46
N ALA A 101 12.19 11.00 -22.85
CA ALA A 101 10.86 11.35 -23.36
C ALA A 101 10.92 11.98 -24.77
N ARG A 102 11.86 12.92 -25.00
CA ARG A 102 12.07 13.53 -26.32
C ARG A 102 12.58 12.55 -27.36
N ALA A 103 13.44 11.60 -26.98
CA ALA A 103 13.93 10.57 -27.88
C ALA A 103 12.79 9.65 -28.35
N ARG A 104 11.87 9.27 -27.44
CA ARG A 104 10.67 8.49 -27.79
C ARG A 104 9.74 9.25 -28.74
N GLU A 105 9.52 10.54 -28.51
CA GLU A 105 8.71 11.38 -29.41
C GLU A 105 9.31 11.51 -30.82
N GLN A 106 10.64 11.53 -30.93
CA GLN A 106 11.33 11.60 -32.23
C GLN A 106 11.35 10.27 -32.99
N ASP A 107 11.47 9.14 -32.29
CA ASP A 107 11.33 7.80 -32.89
C ASP A 107 9.88 7.53 -33.33
N GLU A 108 8.89 8.01 -32.60
CA GLU A 108 7.47 7.89 -32.97
C GLU A 108 7.12 8.77 -34.18
N ALA A 109 7.74 9.95 -34.31
CA ALA A 109 7.64 10.80 -35.49
C ALA A 109 8.35 10.24 -36.74
N ALA A 110 9.22 9.23 -36.58
CA ALA A 110 9.98 8.58 -37.65
C ALA A 110 9.39 7.21 -38.09
N GLY A 111 8.18 6.86 -37.66
CA GLY A 111 7.46 5.66 -38.09
C GLY A 111 7.22 5.60 -39.61
N PRO A 112 7.15 4.39 -40.19
CA PRO A 112 7.68 4.07 -41.51
C PRO A 112 6.92 4.77 -42.64
N SER A 113 7.68 5.40 -43.54
CA SER A 113 7.21 5.73 -44.88
C SER A 113 6.68 4.46 -45.55
N SER A 114 5.35 4.34 -45.55
CA SER A 114 4.56 3.41 -46.34
C SER A 114 4.99 3.49 -47.80
N GLY A 115 5.90 2.60 -48.20
CA GLY A 115 6.23 2.29 -49.58
C GLY A 115 5.42 1.07 -50.05
N SER A 116 4.28 1.33 -50.67
CA SER A 116 3.61 0.45 -51.63
C SER A 116 3.03 1.36 -52.71
N PRO A 117 2.87 0.91 -53.97
CA PRO A 117 2.73 -0.47 -54.43
C PRO A 117 3.88 -1.00 -55.28
#